data_AF-A0A4V1UXG6-F1
#
_entry.id   AF-A0A4V1UXG6-F1
#
_cell.length_a   1.000
_cell.length_b   1.000
_cell.length_c   1.000
_cell.angle_alpha   90.00
_cell.angle_beta   90.00
_cell.angle_gamma   90.00
#
_symmetry.space_group_name_H-M   'P 1'
#
loop_
_entity.id
_entity.type
_entity.pdbx_description
1 polymer ?
#
loop_
_entity_poly.entity_id
_entity_poly.type
_entity_poly.pdbx_seq_one_letter_code
_entity_poly.pdbx_strand_id
1 'polypeptide(L)'
;VLTSPDRQTLRTGATILENVGQPSDLPVLLNTLNQRIQLTVQKPRWTAVKDDDHSDLEGWQLQDDCLILIRACRALLEEGATLPANSASTPAGFILKPANRVAALKHPIPFVRQMTLEALKPVGNSPQKITVPASIRALLPALIQDPDPSVRVAACEVARFSQDKTLLPNVLELAKTAKNRWVIGSANSAVSVLGSRYEGWVLWANRLDEPGQLYRALENLVDVVKHSGYGTNTNSSLNREQIKALKAKWLQFLKSNRARLEAGNLFSLDEPAWPKGLFPPQFVPGPIPAKSAS
;
A
#
# COMPACT_ATOMS: atom_id res chain seq x y z
N VAL A 1 -32.72 -5.68 -5.10
CA VAL A 1 -31.62 -5.92 -4.13
C VAL A 1 -30.35 -5.17 -4.54
N LEU A 2 -29.74 -5.45 -5.69
CA LEU A 2 -28.49 -4.80 -6.12
C LEU A 2 -28.57 -3.28 -6.37
N THR A 3 -29.76 -2.75 -6.64
CA THR A 3 -30.02 -1.31 -6.82
C THR A 3 -30.31 -0.58 -5.50
N SER A 4 -30.28 -1.29 -4.36
CA SER A 4 -30.58 -0.69 -3.06
C SER A 4 -29.54 0.39 -2.71
N PRO A 5 -29.96 1.55 -2.18
CA PRO A 5 -29.04 2.50 -1.56
C PRO A 5 -28.46 1.94 -0.26
N ASP A 6 -29.16 1.02 0.41
CA ASP A 6 -28.67 0.34 1.61
C ASP A 6 -27.51 -0.60 1.26
N ARG A 7 -26.36 -0.33 1.88
CA ARG A 7 -25.11 -1.03 1.63
C ARG A 7 -25.18 -2.49 2.03
N GLN A 8 -25.82 -2.80 3.16
CA GLN A 8 -25.92 -4.17 3.64
C GLN A 8 -26.75 -5.03 2.69
N THR A 9 -27.85 -4.48 2.17
CA THR A 9 -28.69 -5.10 1.14
C THR A 9 -27.92 -5.34 -0.16
N LEU A 10 -27.14 -4.34 -0.63
CA LEU A 10 -26.30 -4.50 -1.82
C LEU A 10 -25.27 -5.62 -1.62
N ARG A 11 -24.54 -5.62 -0.50
CA ARG A 11 -23.50 -6.60 -0.20
C ARG A 11 -24.08 -8.00 -0.08
N THR A 12 -25.19 -8.15 0.64
CA THR A 12 -25.92 -9.42 0.75
C THR A 12 -26.35 -9.93 -0.62
N GLY A 13 -26.93 -9.07 -1.46
CA GLY A 13 -27.32 -9.42 -2.82
C GLY A 13 -26.14 -9.86 -3.70
N ALA A 14 -25.02 -9.13 -3.64
CA ALA A 14 -23.81 -9.50 -4.39
C ALA A 14 -23.24 -10.85 -3.92
N THR A 15 -23.20 -11.10 -2.60
CA THR A 15 -22.76 -12.39 -2.05
C THR A 15 -23.68 -13.54 -2.49
N ILE A 16 -25.00 -13.34 -2.49
CA ILE A 16 -25.94 -14.37 -2.96
C ILE A 16 -25.63 -14.69 -4.43
N LEU A 17 -25.49 -13.68 -5.29
CA LEU A 17 -25.20 -13.91 -6.71
C LEU A 17 -23.81 -14.52 -6.97
N GLU A 18 -22.82 -14.22 -6.11
CA GLU A 18 -21.52 -14.88 -6.17
C GLU A 18 -21.62 -16.41 -5.96
N ASN A 19 -22.57 -16.87 -5.13
CA ASN A 19 -22.67 -18.29 -4.76
C ASN A 19 -23.73 -19.08 -5.54
N VAL A 20 -24.84 -18.45 -5.92
CA VAL A 20 -25.99 -19.12 -6.56
C VAL A 20 -26.53 -18.39 -7.79
N GLY A 21 -25.86 -17.33 -8.23
CA GLY A 21 -26.27 -16.57 -9.41
C GLY A 21 -26.18 -17.40 -10.69
N GLN A 22 -26.92 -16.98 -11.70
CA GLN A 22 -26.92 -17.58 -13.04
C GLN A 22 -26.21 -16.65 -14.03
N PRO A 23 -25.72 -17.16 -15.18
CA PRO A 23 -25.10 -16.31 -16.21
C PRO A 23 -25.95 -15.11 -16.64
N SER A 24 -27.28 -15.22 -16.59
CA SER A 24 -28.23 -14.15 -16.88
C SER A 24 -28.20 -12.97 -15.89
N ASP A 25 -27.57 -13.13 -14.72
CA ASP A 25 -27.46 -12.08 -13.70
C ASP A 25 -26.27 -11.14 -13.93
N LEU A 26 -25.34 -11.51 -14.81
CA LEU A 26 -24.15 -10.70 -15.09
C LEU A 26 -24.48 -9.26 -15.55
N PRO A 27 -25.46 -9.01 -16.45
CA PRO A 27 -25.79 -7.65 -16.87
C PRO A 27 -26.21 -6.72 -15.73
N VAL A 28 -26.99 -7.22 -14.75
CA VAL A 28 -27.41 -6.38 -13.61
C VAL A 28 -26.23 -6.07 -12.70
N LEU A 29 -25.34 -7.03 -12.45
CA LEU A 29 -24.11 -6.81 -11.68
C LEU A 29 -23.18 -5.81 -12.36
N LEU A 30 -22.98 -5.93 -13.68
CA LEU A 30 -22.15 -5.00 -14.45
C LEU A 30 -22.71 -3.57 -14.42
N ASN A 31 -24.02 -3.41 -14.53
CA ASN A 31 -24.65 -2.10 -14.44
C ASN A 31 -24.46 -1.49 -13.05
N THR A 32 -24.73 -2.25 -11.98
CA THR A 32 -24.52 -1.81 -10.60
C THR A 32 -23.05 -1.47 -10.33
N LEU A 33 -22.11 -2.31 -10.80
CA LEU A 33 -20.67 -2.07 -10.66
C LEU A 33 -20.26 -0.77 -11.36
N ASN A 34 -20.70 -0.54 -12.60
CA ASN A 34 -20.39 0.71 -13.31
C ASN A 34 -20.91 1.94 -12.57
N GLN A 35 -22.14 1.89 -12.03
CA GLN A 35 -22.71 2.98 -11.22
C GLN A 35 -21.86 3.24 -9.97
N ARG A 36 -21.46 2.19 -9.24
CA ARG A 36 -20.64 2.32 -8.03
C ARG A 36 -19.24 2.83 -8.34
N ILE A 37 -18.63 2.40 -9.45
CA ILE A 37 -17.33 2.94 -9.91
C ILE A 37 -17.42 4.45 -10.17
N GLN A 38 -18.49 4.95 -10.78
CA GLN A 38 -18.64 6.39 -11.01
C GLN A 38 -18.71 7.19 -9.69
N LEU A 39 -19.35 6.64 -8.66
CA LEU A 39 -19.37 7.28 -7.34
C LEU A 39 -17.96 7.36 -6.72
N THR A 40 -17.02 6.47 -7.06
CA THR A 40 -15.64 6.52 -6.52
C THR A 40 -14.86 7.73 -7.02
N VAL A 41 -15.29 8.32 -8.15
CA VAL A 41 -14.72 9.56 -8.68
C VAL A 41 -15.13 10.74 -7.80
N GLN A 42 -16.37 10.72 -7.29
CA GLN A 42 -16.91 11.79 -6.45
C GLN A 42 -16.44 11.66 -4.99
N LYS A 43 -16.22 10.42 -4.54
CA LYS A 43 -15.84 10.08 -3.17
C LYS A 43 -14.60 9.18 -3.18
N PRO A 44 -13.42 9.74 -3.48
CA PRO A 44 -12.19 8.96 -3.49
C PRO A 44 -11.91 8.41 -2.09
N ARG A 45 -11.36 7.18 -2.02
CA ARG A 45 -11.06 6.50 -0.75
C ARG A 45 -10.14 7.30 0.18
N TRP A 46 -9.27 8.10 -0.41
CA TRP A 46 -8.33 8.96 0.30
C TRP A 46 -8.61 10.42 -0.07
N THR A 47 -9.71 10.96 0.43
CA THR A 47 -9.82 12.42 0.61
C THR A 47 -8.72 12.87 1.59
N ALA A 48 -8.48 14.18 1.72
CA ALA A 48 -7.46 14.75 2.60
C ALA A 48 -7.81 14.59 4.10
N VAL A 49 -8.08 13.35 4.51
CA VAL A 49 -8.36 12.92 5.87
C VAL A 49 -7.12 13.25 6.69
N LYS A 50 -7.31 14.07 7.72
CA LYS A 50 -6.33 14.22 8.81
C LYS A 50 -6.07 12.83 9.36
N ASP A 51 -4.81 12.45 9.53
CA ASP A 51 -4.31 11.07 9.56
C ASP A 51 -5.06 10.04 10.45
N ASP A 52 -5.97 10.44 11.35
CA ASP A 52 -6.72 9.55 12.24
C ASP A 52 -8.25 9.75 12.24
N ASP A 53 -8.79 10.64 11.41
CA ASP A 53 -10.22 10.89 11.37
C ASP A 53 -10.94 9.86 10.49
N HIS A 54 -11.34 8.75 11.10
CA HIS A 54 -12.15 7.71 10.47
C HIS A 54 -13.59 8.16 10.17
N SER A 55 -13.96 9.43 10.33
CA SER A 55 -15.34 9.89 10.08
C SER A 55 -15.78 9.78 8.62
N ASP A 56 -14.86 9.87 7.65
CA ASP A 56 -15.16 9.70 6.21
C ASP A 56 -14.85 8.27 5.73
N LEU A 57 -15.62 7.31 6.25
CA LEU A 57 -15.54 5.92 5.78
C LEU A 57 -16.15 5.76 4.38
N GLU A 58 -16.89 6.72 3.85
CA GLU A 58 -17.75 6.48 2.69
C GLU A 58 -16.97 6.05 1.45
N GLY A 59 -15.84 6.70 1.16
CA GLY A 59 -14.98 6.33 0.03
C GLY A 59 -14.38 4.92 0.17
N TRP A 60 -14.06 4.50 1.40
CA TRP A 60 -13.65 3.12 1.69
C TRP A 60 -14.78 2.13 1.47
N GLN A 61 -15.94 2.45 2.02
CA GLN A 61 -17.12 1.62 1.95
C GLN A 61 -17.55 1.36 0.51
N LEU A 62 -17.44 2.39 -0.33
CA LEU A 62 -17.76 2.31 -1.75
C LEU A 62 -16.75 1.46 -2.54
N GLN A 63 -15.46 1.51 -2.21
CA GLN A 63 -14.48 0.60 -2.81
C GLN A 63 -14.76 -0.86 -2.43
N ASP A 64 -15.09 -1.14 -1.17
CA ASP A 64 -15.50 -2.49 -0.73
C ASP A 64 -16.74 -2.98 -1.50
N ASP A 65 -17.71 -2.10 -1.73
CA ASP A 65 -18.91 -2.43 -2.51
C ASP A 65 -18.53 -2.80 -3.96
N CYS A 66 -17.62 -2.05 -4.58
CA CYS A 66 -17.10 -2.39 -5.89
C CYS A 66 -16.36 -3.74 -5.88
N LEU A 67 -15.57 -4.04 -4.85
CA LEU A 67 -14.83 -5.30 -4.73
C LEU A 67 -15.75 -6.51 -4.64
N ILE A 68 -16.84 -6.42 -3.86
CA ILE A 68 -17.80 -7.54 -3.74
C ILE A 68 -18.56 -7.77 -5.06
N LEU A 69 -18.88 -6.70 -5.80
CA LEU A 69 -19.50 -6.79 -7.11
C LEU A 69 -18.55 -7.37 -8.16
N ILE A 70 -17.26 -7.00 -8.13
CA ILE A 70 -16.22 -7.58 -8.99
C ILE A 70 -16.09 -9.08 -8.74
N ARG A 71 -16.11 -9.52 -7.48
CA ARG A 71 -16.07 -10.95 -7.13
C ARG A 71 -17.28 -11.70 -7.68
N ALA A 72 -18.49 -11.20 -7.45
CA ALA A 72 -19.71 -11.79 -8.00
C ALA A 72 -19.67 -11.86 -9.53
N CYS A 73 -19.21 -10.80 -10.22
CA CYS A 73 -19.03 -10.83 -11.68
C CYS A 73 -18.06 -11.93 -12.11
N ARG A 74 -16.92 -12.09 -11.42
CA ARG A 74 -15.92 -13.12 -11.75
C ARG A 74 -16.48 -14.53 -11.57
N ALA A 75 -17.20 -14.79 -10.49
CA ALA A 75 -17.86 -16.08 -10.26
C ALA A 75 -18.81 -16.42 -11.43
N LEU A 76 -19.65 -15.49 -11.86
CA LEU A 76 -20.52 -15.74 -13.02
C LEU A 76 -19.77 -15.97 -14.33
N LEU A 77 -18.65 -15.28 -14.54
CA LEU A 77 -17.79 -15.52 -15.72
C LEU A 77 -17.13 -16.90 -15.69
N GLU A 78 -16.76 -17.39 -14.50
CA GLU A 78 -16.24 -18.75 -14.29
C GLU A 78 -17.32 -19.81 -14.56
N GLU A 79 -18.58 -19.52 -14.26
CA GLU A 79 -19.76 -20.34 -14.60
C GLU A 79 -20.23 -20.21 -16.07
N GLY A 80 -19.42 -19.57 -16.93
CA GLY A 80 -19.67 -19.51 -18.38
C GLY A 80 -20.49 -18.30 -18.85
N ALA A 81 -20.74 -17.31 -18.01
CA ALA A 81 -21.31 -16.04 -18.47
C ALA A 81 -20.37 -15.34 -19.46
N THR A 82 -20.95 -14.64 -20.43
CA THR A 82 -20.19 -13.86 -21.42
C THR A 82 -20.34 -12.37 -21.16
N LEU A 83 -19.21 -11.64 -21.12
CA LEU A 83 -19.25 -10.18 -21.06
C LEU A 83 -19.96 -9.61 -22.30
N PRO A 84 -21.00 -8.77 -22.14
CA PRO A 84 -21.66 -8.10 -23.27
C PRO A 84 -20.65 -7.35 -24.14
N ALA A 85 -20.84 -7.32 -25.46
CA ALA A 85 -19.90 -6.68 -26.39
C ALA A 85 -19.63 -5.21 -26.04
N ASN A 86 -20.69 -4.47 -25.69
CA ASN A 86 -20.63 -3.06 -25.26
C ASN A 86 -19.93 -2.84 -23.90
N SER A 87 -19.69 -3.88 -23.11
CA SER A 87 -19.00 -3.75 -21.81
C SER A 87 -17.51 -3.43 -21.97
N ALA A 88 -16.91 -3.72 -23.13
CA ALA A 88 -15.47 -3.60 -23.35
C ALA A 88 -14.90 -2.18 -23.15
N SER A 89 -15.73 -1.14 -23.33
CA SER A 89 -15.39 0.27 -23.13
C SER A 89 -15.83 0.83 -21.78
N THR A 90 -16.48 0.01 -20.94
CA THR A 90 -16.96 0.43 -19.62
C THR A 90 -15.89 0.25 -18.55
N PRO A 91 -15.90 1.04 -17.46
CA PRO A 91 -14.98 0.86 -16.34
C PRO A 91 -14.97 -0.58 -15.78
N ALA A 92 -16.14 -1.20 -15.62
CA ALA A 92 -16.26 -2.59 -15.17
C ALA A 92 -15.62 -3.57 -16.17
N GLY A 93 -15.84 -3.38 -17.47
CA GLY A 93 -15.25 -4.24 -18.50
C GLY A 93 -13.73 -4.16 -18.56
N PHE A 94 -13.14 -2.98 -18.32
CA PHE A 94 -11.68 -2.84 -18.18
C PHE A 94 -11.13 -3.65 -17.01
N ILE A 95 -11.83 -3.66 -15.87
CA ILE A 95 -11.40 -4.39 -14.67
C ILE A 95 -11.52 -5.92 -14.87
N LEU A 96 -12.56 -6.36 -15.60
CA LEU A 96 -12.88 -7.79 -15.77
C LEU A 96 -12.15 -8.45 -16.95
N LYS A 97 -11.61 -7.69 -17.93
CA LYS A 97 -10.91 -8.24 -19.10
C LYS A 97 -9.39 -8.06 -19.02
N PRO A 98 -8.60 -9.12 -18.77
CA PRO A 98 -7.14 -9.05 -18.70
C PRO A 98 -6.45 -8.53 -19.98
N ALA A 99 -7.05 -8.77 -21.15
CA ALA A 99 -6.46 -8.39 -22.44
C ALA A 99 -6.22 -6.87 -22.59
N ASN A 100 -6.99 -6.04 -21.86
CA ASN A 100 -6.96 -4.57 -21.99
C ASN A 100 -6.21 -3.86 -20.86
N ARG A 101 -5.37 -4.58 -20.08
CA ARG A 101 -4.67 -4.02 -18.90
C ARG A 101 -3.89 -2.74 -19.19
N VAL A 102 -3.18 -2.66 -20.33
CA VAL A 102 -2.41 -1.45 -20.70
C VAL A 102 -3.32 -0.22 -20.86
N ALA A 103 -4.48 -0.38 -21.50
CA ALA A 103 -5.46 0.69 -21.66
C ALA A 103 -6.13 1.03 -20.31
N ALA A 104 -6.44 0.02 -19.50
CA ALA A 104 -7.03 0.19 -18.17
C ALA A 104 -6.09 0.96 -17.21
N LEU A 105 -4.78 0.73 -17.29
CA LEU A 105 -3.77 1.47 -16.52
C LEU A 105 -3.62 2.94 -16.96
N LYS A 106 -4.18 3.32 -18.11
CA LYS A 106 -4.23 4.71 -18.58
C LYS A 106 -5.62 5.34 -18.44
N HIS A 107 -6.57 4.60 -17.88
CA HIS A 107 -7.96 5.05 -17.75
C HIS A 107 -8.06 6.29 -16.84
N PRO A 108 -8.93 7.27 -17.13
CA PRO A 108 -9.04 8.50 -16.33
C PRO A 108 -9.50 8.23 -14.88
N ILE A 109 -10.38 7.25 -14.66
CA ILE A 109 -10.86 6.86 -13.32
C ILE A 109 -9.75 6.13 -12.54
N PRO A 110 -9.28 6.68 -11.41
CA PRO A 110 -8.21 6.07 -10.61
C PRO A 110 -8.54 4.66 -10.11
N PHE A 111 -9.78 4.42 -9.74
CA PHE A 111 -10.24 3.10 -9.29
C PHE A 111 -10.00 2.01 -10.35
N VAL A 112 -10.17 2.31 -11.65
CA VAL A 112 -9.86 1.35 -12.73
C VAL A 112 -8.37 1.04 -12.78
N ARG A 113 -7.50 2.06 -12.67
CA ARG A 113 -6.04 1.88 -12.64
C ARG A 113 -5.61 1.05 -11.43
N GLN A 114 -6.11 1.41 -10.24
CA GLN A 114 -5.87 0.69 -8.98
C GLN A 114 -6.27 -0.78 -9.13
N MET A 115 -7.51 -1.08 -9.53
CA MET A 115 -8.00 -2.45 -9.64
C MET A 115 -7.24 -3.26 -10.71
N THR A 116 -6.76 -2.60 -11.75
CA THR A 116 -5.91 -3.24 -12.76
C THR A 116 -4.56 -3.65 -12.19
N LEU A 117 -3.95 -2.82 -11.35
CA LEU A 117 -2.70 -3.16 -10.63
C LEU A 117 -2.93 -4.25 -9.58
N GLU A 118 -4.02 -4.17 -8.83
CA GLU A 118 -4.42 -5.16 -7.83
C GLU A 118 -4.55 -6.57 -8.45
N ALA A 119 -5.10 -6.66 -9.66
CA ALA A 119 -5.26 -7.91 -10.40
C ALA A 119 -3.93 -8.54 -10.90
N LEU A 120 -2.79 -7.86 -10.73
CA LEU A 120 -1.46 -8.40 -11.04
C LEU A 120 -0.82 -9.08 -9.82
N LYS A 121 -1.33 -8.81 -8.61
CA LYS A 121 -0.76 -9.31 -7.36
C LYS A 121 -1.11 -10.78 -7.17
N PRO A 122 -0.28 -11.56 -6.44
CA PRO A 122 -0.63 -12.92 -6.09
C PRO A 122 -1.91 -12.92 -5.23
N VAL A 123 -2.71 -13.99 -5.36
CA VAL A 123 -3.89 -14.17 -4.52
C VAL A 123 -3.44 -14.55 -3.10
N GLY A 124 -3.96 -13.84 -2.10
CA GLY A 124 -3.61 -14.04 -0.69
C GLY A 124 -2.31 -13.38 -0.28
N ASN A 125 -1.83 -13.71 0.93
CA ASN A 125 -0.61 -13.13 1.52
C ASN A 125 0.67 -13.87 1.12
N SER A 126 0.66 -14.56 -0.03
CA SER A 126 1.83 -15.32 -0.49
C SER A 126 2.96 -14.35 -0.89
N PRO A 127 4.21 -14.54 -0.39
CA PRO A 127 5.36 -13.71 -0.75
C PRO A 127 5.88 -13.99 -2.17
N GLN A 128 5.05 -14.52 -3.06
CA GLN A 128 5.47 -14.98 -4.38
C GLN A 128 5.82 -13.80 -5.29
N LYS A 129 6.99 -13.91 -5.93
CA LYS A 129 7.42 -12.97 -6.97
C LYS A 129 6.48 -13.07 -8.18
N ILE A 130 6.05 -11.94 -8.70
CA ILE A 130 5.23 -11.87 -9.92
C ILE A 130 6.07 -11.51 -11.14
N THR A 131 5.68 -12.02 -12.30
CA THR A 131 6.23 -11.57 -13.59
C THR A 131 5.32 -10.50 -14.17
N VAL A 132 5.79 -9.25 -14.16
CA VAL A 132 5.05 -8.13 -14.77
C VAL A 132 5.38 -8.06 -16.27
N PRO A 133 4.37 -8.11 -17.16
CA PRO A 133 4.56 -7.95 -18.60
C PRO A 133 5.31 -6.64 -18.93
N ALA A 134 6.20 -6.67 -19.93
CA ALA A 134 7.06 -5.52 -20.26
C ALA A 134 6.26 -4.23 -20.57
N SER A 135 5.13 -4.36 -21.26
CA SER A 135 4.23 -3.24 -21.57
C SER A 135 3.63 -2.58 -20.33
N ILE A 136 3.34 -3.36 -19.28
CA ILE A 136 2.85 -2.85 -17.99
C ILE A 136 4.01 -2.29 -17.16
N ARG A 137 5.16 -2.99 -17.15
CA ARG A 137 6.37 -2.57 -16.44
C ARG A 137 6.81 -1.16 -16.85
N ALA A 138 6.74 -0.86 -18.15
CA ALA A 138 7.06 0.47 -18.68
C ALA A 138 6.15 1.60 -18.13
N LEU A 139 4.96 1.28 -17.62
CA LEU A 139 4.03 2.25 -17.03
C LEU A 139 4.21 2.45 -15.53
N LEU A 140 4.86 1.49 -14.84
CA LEU A 140 4.99 1.52 -13.37
C LEU A 140 5.68 2.78 -12.83
N PRO A 141 6.75 3.33 -13.44
CA PRO A 141 7.35 4.57 -12.96
C PRO A 141 6.35 5.73 -12.85
N ALA A 142 5.46 5.88 -13.84
CA ALA A 142 4.42 6.92 -13.83
C ALA A 142 3.31 6.60 -12.82
N LEU A 143 2.91 5.33 -12.70
CA LEU A 143 1.87 4.89 -11.76
C LEU A 143 2.31 4.98 -10.29
N ILE A 144 3.60 4.81 -9.99
CA ILE A 144 4.17 5.07 -8.66
C ILE A 144 4.06 6.56 -8.30
N GLN A 145 4.04 7.45 -9.29
CA GLN A 145 3.90 8.89 -9.12
C GLN A 145 2.48 9.38 -9.45
N ASP A 146 1.50 8.48 -9.50
CA ASP A 146 0.11 8.81 -9.86
C ASP A 146 -0.46 9.85 -8.88
N PRO A 147 -1.27 10.83 -9.35
CA PRO A 147 -1.90 11.79 -8.46
C PRO A 147 -2.78 11.12 -7.38
N ASP A 148 -3.41 9.97 -7.70
CA ASP A 148 -4.27 9.26 -6.76
C ASP A 148 -3.46 8.39 -5.76
N PRO A 149 -3.64 8.58 -4.44
CA PRO A 149 -2.93 7.77 -3.44
C PRO A 149 -3.20 6.26 -3.52
N SER A 150 -4.40 5.84 -3.94
CA SER A 150 -4.75 4.41 -4.06
C SER A 150 -3.99 3.75 -5.20
N VAL A 151 -3.82 4.47 -6.32
CA VAL A 151 -3.03 3.99 -7.46
C VAL A 151 -1.56 3.85 -7.05
N ARG A 152 -1.01 4.83 -6.34
CA ARG A 152 0.36 4.75 -5.82
C ARG A 152 0.59 3.58 -4.88
N VAL A 153 -0.34 3.34 -3.94
CA VAL A 153 -0.31 2.17 -3.06
C VAL A 153 -0.26 0.87 -3.87
N ALA A 154 -1.18 0.69 -4.82
CA ALA A 154 -1.23 -0.51 -5.64
C ALA A 154 0.02 -0.66 -6.52
N ALA A 155 0.56 0.44 -7.06
CA ALA A 155 1.78 0.42 -7.87
C ALA A 155 3.02 0.05 -7.05
N CYS A 156 3.14 0.56 -5.82
CA CYS A 156 4.18 0.16 -4.88
C CYS A 156 4.10 -1.32 -4.53
N GLU A 157 2.90 -1.86 -4.31
CA GLU A 157 2.72 -3.29 -4.07
C GLU A 157 3.14 -4.13 -5.28
N VAL A 158 2.76 -3.73 -6.50
CA VAL A 158 3.23 -4.40 -7.73
C VAL A 158 4.75 -4.33 -7.85
N ALA A 159 5.38 -3.20 -7.52
CA ALA A 159 6.83 -3.07 -7.50
C ALA A 159 7.47 -4.00 -6.44
N ARG A 160 6.89 -4.07 -5.24
CA ARG A 160 7.32 -4.98 -4.17
C ARG A 160 7.27 -6.45 -4.62
N PHE A 161 6.16 -6.88 -5.21
CA PHE A 161 6.00 -8.26 -5.66
C PHE A 161 6.81 -8.58 -6.93
N SER A 162 7.05 -7.61 -7.82
CA SER A 162 7.87 -7.85 -9.01
C SER A 162 9.36 -8.02 -8.68
N GLN A 163 9.79 -7.44 -7.54
CA GLN A 163 11.19 -7.35 -7.12
C GLN A 163 12.09 -6.71 -8.19
N ASP A 164 11.52 -5.85 -9.04
CA ASP A 164 12.24 -5.19 -10.11
C ASP A 164 12.98 -3.96 -9.56
N LYS A 165 14.28 -4.15 -9.28
CA LYS A 165 15.14 -3.10 -8.68
C LYS A 165 15.23 -1.84 -9.53
N THR A 166 14.91 -1.87 -10.83
CA THR A 166 14.90 -0.66 -11.66
C THR A 166 13.82 0.33 -11.23
N LEU A 167 12.82 -0.11 -10.46
CA LEU A 167 11.76 0.75 -9.89
C LEU A 167 12.16 1.44 -8.59
N LEU A 168 13.27 1.02 -7.96
CA LEU A 168 13.70 1.55 -6.67
C LEU A 168 13.85 3.08 -6.65
N PRO A 169 14.43 3.76 -7.67
CA PRO A 169 14.51 5.21 -7.68
C PRO A 169 13.15 5.90 -7.57
N ASN A 170 12.14 5.41 -8.31
CA ASN A 170 10.78 5.96 -8.28
C ASN A 170 10.10 5.71 -6.92
N VAL A 171 10.30 4.54 -6.32
CA VAL A 171 9.73 4.20 -5.01
C VAL A 171 10.39 5.03 -3.90
N LEU A 172 11.71 5.21 -3.94
CA LEU A 172 12.43 6.08 -2.99
C LEU A 172 11.96 7.52 -3.09
N GLU A 173 11.77 8.03 -4.30
CA GLU A 173 11.30 9.40 -4.49
C GLU A 173 9.87 9.60 -3.94
N LEU A 174 8.99 8.63 -4.19
CA LEU A 174 7.67 8.63 -3.56
C LEU A 174 7.76 8.56 -2.04
N ALA A 175 8.58 7.67 -1.48
CA ALA A 175 8.70 7.47 -0.04
C ALA A 175 9.23 8.73 0.69
N LYS A 176 10.07 9.53 0.02
CA LYS A 176 10.56 10.82 0.53
C LYS A 176 9.46 11.88 0.58
N THR A 177 8.61 11.94 -0.45
CA THR A 177 7.66 13.05 -0.64
C THR A 177 6.26 12.74 -0.12
N ALA A 178 5.91 11.47 0.05
CA ALA A 178 4.58 11.04 0.46
C ALA A 178 4.22 11.55 1.87
N LYS A 179 3.03 12.13 1.97
CA LYS A 179 2.41 12.57 3.22
C LYS A 179 1.29 11.65 3.69
N ASN A 180 0.60 10.99 2.76
CA ASN A 180 -0.44 10.01 3.09
C ASN A 180 0.15 8.75 3.75
N ARG A 181 -0.36 8.39 4.94
CA ARG A 181 0.22 7.28 5.74
C ARG A 181 0.22 5.92 5.03
N TRP A 182 -0.74 5.65 4.16
CA TRP A 182 -0.88 4.37 3.43
C TRP A 182 0.11 4.29 2.27
N VAL A 183 0.27 5.40 1.55
CA VAL A 183 1.30 5.54 0.52
C VAL A 183 2.69 5.36 1.14
N ILE A 184 2.96 6.01 2.27
CA ILE A 184 4.22 5.86 3.00
C ILE A 184 4.46 4.40 3.38
N GLY A 185 3.46 3.72 3.95
CA GLY A 185 3.59 2.32 4.37
C GLY A 185 3.87 1.36 3.21
N SER A 186 3.17 1.55 2.09
CA SER A 186 3.34 0.73 0.89
C SER A 186 4.69 1.01 0.20
N ALA A 187 5.08 2.28 0.09
CA ALA A 187 6.37 2.67 -0.46
C ALA A 187 7.52 2.14 0.40
N ASN A 188 7.42 2.22 1.73
CA ASN A 188 8.41 1.64 2.64
C ASN A 188 8.54 0.13 2.49
N SER A 189 7.41 -0.58 2.39
CA SER A 189 7.40 -2.03 2.15
C SER A 189 8.07 -2.38 0.82
N ALA A 190 7.84 -1.57 -0.22
CA ALA A 190 8.50 -1.73 -1.50
C ALA A 190 10.01 -1.40 -1.43
N VAL A 191 10.43 -0.33 -0.75
CA VAL A 191 11.86 0.00 -0.53
C VAL A 191 12.59 -1.15 0.15
N SER A 192 12.00 -1.74 1.20
CA SER A 192 12.59 -2.84 1.96
C SER A 192 12.86 -4.09 1.11
N VAL A 193 12.03 -4.33 0.08
CA VAL A 193 12.16 -5.48 -0.83
C VAL A 193 13.02 -5.17 -2.06
N LEU A 194 12.91 -3.95 -2.61
CA LEU A 194 13.59 -3.54 -3.85
C LEU A 194 15.03 -3.06 -3.63
N GLY A 195 15.25 -2.35 -2.52
CA GLY A 195 16.51 -1.77 -2.14
C GLY A 195 17.20 -2.53 -1.03
N SER A 196 18.42 -2.11 -0.71
CA SER A 196 19.02 -2.56 0.54
C SER A 196 18.28 -1.84 1.69
N ARG A 197 18.22 -2.47 2.86
CA ARG A 197 17.60 -1.85 4.05
C ARG A 197 18.23 -0.50 4.39
N TYR A 198 19.47 -0.28 3.97
CA TYR A 198 20.23 0.94 4.19
C TYR A 198 19.55 2.20 3.63
N GLU A 199 19.12 2.18 2.35
CA GLU A 199 18.46 3.35 1.77
C GLU A 199 17.15 3.68 2.50
N GLY A 200 16.43 2.66 2.97
CA GLY A 200 15.25 2.82 3.82
C GLY A 200 15.57 3.52 5.14
N TRP A 201 16.61 3.09 5.85
CA TRP A 201 17.04 3.75 7.09
C TRP A 201 17.51 5.19 6.87
N VAL A 202 18.28 5.45 5.81
CA VAL A 202 18.70 6.83 5.47
C VAL A 202 17.48 7.70 5.15
N LEU A 203 16.50 7.16 4.44
CA LEU A 203 15.25 7.85 4.18
C LEU A 203 14.56 8.23 5.50
N TRP A 204 14.34 7.27 6.40
CA TRP A 204 13.65 7.54 7.67
C TRP A 204 14.41 8.48 8.60
N ALA A 205 15.73 8.37 8.66
CA ALA A 205 16.57 9.33 9.39
C ALA A 205 16.37 10.76 8.85
N ASN A 206 16.21 10.92 7.54
CA ASN A 206 15.94 12.23 6.94
C ASN A 206 14.55 12.79 7.26
N ARG A 207 13.59 11.94 7.63
CA ARG A 207 12.19 12.33 7.95
C ARG A 207 11.95 12.60 9.43
N LEU A 208 12.94 12.42 10.31
CA LEU A 208 12.80 12.60 11.76
C LEU A 208 12.29 14.00 12.14
N ASP A 209 12.65 15.03 11.37
CA ASP A 209 12.24 16.42 11.58
C ASP A 209 10.98 16.84 10.81
N GLU A 210 10.31 15.91 10.13
CA GLU A 210 9.01 16.18 9.53
C GLU A 210 7.91 16.19 10.61
N PRO A 211 7.01 17.20 10.61
CA PRO A 211 5.88 17.25 11.54
C PRO A 211 5.05 15.95 11.50
N GLY A 212 4.82 15.36 12.67
CA GLY A 212 4.03 14.14 12.83
C GLY A 212 4.74 12.84 12.41
N GLN A 213 5.98 12.88 11.90
CA GLN A 213 6.68 11.68 11.43
C GLN A 213 7.70 11.09 12.41
N LEU A 214 8.06 11.81 13.48
CA LEU A 214 9.11 11.41 14.41
C LEU A 214 8.95 9.96 14.91
N TYR A 215 7.77 9.62 15.45
CA TYR A 215 7.50 8.28 15.98
C TYR A 215 7.65 7.20 14.90
N ARG A 216 7.02 7.41 13.74
CA ARG A 216 7.07 6.47 12.62
C ARG A 216 8.48 6.30 12.05
N ALA A 217 9.25 7.38 11.98
CA ALA A 217 10.65 7.33 11.58
C ALA A 217 11.47 6.49 12.56
N LEU A 218 11.28 6.68 13.88
CA LEU A 218 11.94 5.87 14.90
C LEU A 218 11.53 4.40 14.85
N GLU A 219 10.25 4.09 14.63
CA GLU A 219 9.77 2.72 14.43
C GLU A 219 10.47 2.03 13.26
N ASN A 220 10.75 2.74 12.16
CA ASN A 220 11.46 2.13 11.02
C ASN A 220 12.99 2.09 11.22
N LEU A 221 13.55 3.01 12.00
CA LEU A 221 14.97 3.00 12.35
C LEU A 221 15.31 1.93 13.38
N VAL A 222 14.33 1.44 14.16
CA VAL A 222 14.52 0.35 15.12
C VAL A 222 14.93 -0.97 14.46
N ASP A 223 14.64 -1.14 13.16
CA ASP A 223 15.02 -2.32 12.38
C ASP A 223 16.54 -2.44 12.15
N VAL A 224 17.32 -1.40 12.48
CA VAL A 224 18.79 -1.47 12.56
C VAL A 224 19.25 -2.38 13.70
N VAL A 225 18.41 -2.55 14.72
CA VAL A 225 18.67 -3.35 15.91
C VAL A 225 18.13 -4.77 15.72
N LYS A 226 18.82 -5.77 16.27
CA LYS A 226 18.39 -7.17 16.29
C LYS A 226 17.28 -7.36 17.31
N HIS A 227 16.27 -8.15 16.96
CA HIS A 227 15.20 -8.58 17.87
C HIS A 227 14.43 -7.44 18.55
N SER A 228 14.38 -6.27 17.93
CA SER A 228 13.57 -5.15 18.37
C SER A 228 12.10 -5.42 18.03
N GLY A 229 11.25 -5.45 19.06
CA GLY A 229 9.81 -5.28 18.94
C GLY A 229 9.46 -3.80 18.73
N TYR A 230 8.16 -3.54 18.59
CA TYR A 230 7.65 -2.18 18.45
C TYR A 230 7.87 -1.40 19.76
N GLY A 231 8.39 -0.18 19.65
CA GLY A 231 8.47 0.73 20.79
C GLY A 231 7.06 1.09 21.27
N THR A 232 6.83 1.10 22.58
CA THR A 232 5.55 1.55 23.13
C THR A 232 5.45 3.07 23.04
N ASN A 233 4.33 3.54 22.48
CA ASN A 233 3.87 4.93 22.31
C ASN A 233 4.73 6.02 22.99
N THR A 234 5.36 6.86 22.19
CA THR A 234 6.14 7.99 22.69
C THR A 234 5.42 9.29 22.41
N ASN A 235 4.78 9.83 23.44
CA ASN A 235 4.53 11.26 23.52
C ASN A 235 5.89 11.96 23.73
N SER A 236 6.75 11.91 22.70
CA SER A 236 8.13 12.37 22.79
C SER A 236 8.11 13.89 22.85
N SER A 237 8.31 14.44 24.04
CA SER A 237 8.41 15.88 24.30
C SER A 237 9.68 16.53 23.72
N LEU A 238 10.25 15.96 22.66
CA LEU A 238 11.43 16.53 22.02
C LEU A 238 11.06 17.85 21.32
N ASN A 239 11.82 18.89 21.62
CA ASN A 239 11.74 20.15 20.89
C ASN A 239 12.41 20.04 19.51
N ARG A 240 12.22 21.06 18.66
CA ARG A 240 12.74 21.09 17.29
C ARG A 240 14.27 20.94 17.21
N GLU A 241 15.01 21.52 18.17
CA GLU A 241 16.47 21.44 18.19
C GLU A 241 16.95 20.03 18.54
N GLN A 242 16.30 19.39 19.51
CA GLN A 242 16.57 18.01 19.88
C GLN A 242 16.30 17.05 18.71
N ILE A 243 15.22 17.26 17.96
CA ILE A 243 14.91 16.46 16.77
C ILE A 243 15.98 16.64 15.67
N LYS A 244 16.43 17.87 15.41
CA LYS A 244 17.51 18.13 14.45
C LYS A 244 18.82 17.45 14.88
N ALA A 245 19.17 17.53 16.16
CA ALA A 245 20.35 16.87 16.71
C ALA A 245 20.26 15.34 16.59
N LEU A 246 19.07 14.77 16.85
CA LEU A 246 18.79 13.35 16.70
C LEU A 246 18.95 12.89 15.24
N LYS A 247 18.39 13.64 14.29
CA LYS A 247 18.58 13.41 12.85
C LYS A 247 20.05 13.40 12.44
N ALA A 248 20.83 14.39 12.89
CA ALA A 248 22.26 14.45 12.61
C ALA A 248 23.01 13.22 13.16
N LYS A 249 22.71 12.80 14.40
CA LYS A 249 23.30 11.59 15.02
C LYS A 249 22.97 10.33 14.22
N TRP A 250 21.71 10.15 13.81
CA TRP A 250 21.29 9.02 12.98
C TRP A 250 22.01 8.97 11.64
N LEU A 251 22.04 10.10 10.91
CA LEU A 251 22.70 10.16 9.61
C LEU A 251 24.21 9.90 9.73
N GLN A 252 24.87 10.43 10.75
CA GLN A 252 26.28 10.15 11.02
C GLN A 252 26.51 8.66 11.34
N PHE A 253 25.67 8.07 12.20
CA PHE A 253 25.75 6.66 12.56
C PHE A 253 25.57 5.75 11.33
N LEU A 254 24.53 5.98 10.52
CA LEU A 254 24.27 5.23 9.30
C LEU A 254 25.42 5.38 8.30
N LYS A 255 25.97 6.59 8.12
CA LYS A 255 27.13 6.82 7.25
C LYS A 255 28.36 6.04 7.73
N SER A 256 28.64 6.08 9.04
CA SER A 256 29.83 5.43 9.62
C SER A 256 29.75 3.89 9.60
N ASN A 257 28.53 3.34 9.56
CA ASN A 257 28.28 1.90 9.59
C ASN A 257 27.75 1.35 8.27
N ARG A 258 27.84 2.11 7.18
CA ARG A 258 27.25 1.77 5.87
C ARG A 258 27.62 0.36 5.41
N ALA A 259 28.91 0.04 5.32
CA ALA A 259 29.37 -1.26 4.84
C ALA A 259 28.83 -2.44 5.69
N ARG A 260 28.79 -2.27 7.01
CA ARG A 260 28.23 -3.26 7.94
C ARG A 260 26.73 -3.47 7.70
N LEU A 261 25.99 -2.37 7.55
CA LEU A 261 24.55 -2.36 7.35
C LEU A 261 24.14 -2.91 5.97
N GLU A 262 24.87 -2.56 4.91
CA GLU A 262 24.69 -3.10 3.56
C GLU A 262 24.98 -4.62 3.51
N ALA A 263 25.90 -5.10 4.36
CA ALA A 263 26.14 -6.54 4.54
C ALA A 263 25.07 -7.27 5.39
N GLY A 264 24.02 -6.56 5.84
CA GLY A 264 22.93 -7.14 6.63
C GLY A 264 23.25 -7.34 8.12
N ASN A 265 24.39 -6.83 8.60
CA ASN A 265 24.83 -7.02 9.98
C ASN A 265 24.21 -5.97 10.92
N LEU A 266 23.07 -6.32 11.51
CA LEU A 266 22.35 -5.49 12.47
C LEU A 266 23.07 -5.33 13.82
N PHE A 267 22.61 -4.38 14.63
CA PHE A 267 23.17 -4.01 15.92
C PHE A 267 22.47 -4.71 17.10
N SER A 268 23.16 -4.96 18.22
CA SER A 268 22.53 -5.32 19.49
C SER A 268 22.56 -4.11 20.43
N LEU A 269 21.51 -3.90 21.22
CA LEU A 269 21.48 -2.79 22.19
C LEU A 269 22.59 -2.87 23.24
N ASP A 270 23.05 -4.08 23.54
CA ASP A 270 24.11 -4.34 24.52
C ASP A 270 25.53 -4.27 23.91
N GLU A 271 25.65 -4.10 22.58
CA GLU A 271 26.98 -4.08 21.97
C GLU A 271 27.70 -2.74 22.26
N PRO A 272 29.01 -2.75 22.57
CA PRO A 272 29.75 -1.52 22.86
C PRO A 272 29.77 -0.50 21.70
N ALA A 273 29.59 -0.98 20.47
CA ALA A 273 29.53 -0.14 19.27
C ALA A 273 28.18 0.56 19.07
N TRP A 274 27.15 0.21 19.85
CA TRP A 274 25.84 0.86 19.77
C TRP A 274 25.89 2.27 20.40
N PRO A 275 25.62 3.36 19.65
CA PRO A 275 25.71 4.69 20.21
C PRO A 275 24.55 4.98 21.15
N LYS A 276 24.87 5.41 22.37
CA LYS A 276 23.88 5.92 23.31
C LYS A 276 23.19 7.17 22.73
N GLY A 277 21.87 7.25 22.89
CA GLY A 277 21.07 8.41 22.49
C GLY A 277 20.70 8.48 21.01
N LEU A 278 20.78 7.37 20.25
CA LEU A 278 20.09 7.22 18.97
C LEU A 278 18.58 7.11 19.12
N PHE A 279 18.10 6.68 20.27
CA PHE A 279 16.68 6.74 20.63
C PHE A 279 16.49 7.71 21.79
N PRO A 280 15.42 8.51 21.78
CA PRO A 280 15.09 9.32 22.94
C PRO A 280 14.71 8.40 24.13
N PRO A 281 14.91 8.82 25.39
CA PRO A 281 14.71 7.96 26.57
C PRO A 281 13.33 7.29 26.65
N GLN A 282 12.30 7.98 26.15
CA GLN A 282 10.92 7.50 26.08
C GLN A 282 10.69 6.44 24.98
N PHE A 283 11.55 6.38 23.96
CA PHE A 283 11.50 5.34 22.95
C PHE A 283 12.41 4.20 23.42
N VAL A 284 11.79 3.17 23.99
CA VAL A 284 12.50 1.97 24.40
C VAL A 284 12.30 0.92 23.30
N PRO A 285 13.34 0.57 22.52
CA PRO A 285 13.29 -0.62 21.68
C PRO A 285 13.10 -1.83 22.59
N GLY A 286 11.89 -2.39 22.62
CA GLY A 286 11.61 -3.59 23.42
C GLY A 286 12.18 -4.83 22.72
N PRO A 287 12.52 -5.90 23.45
CA PRO A 287 12.70 -7.20 22.82
C PRO A 287 11.38 -7.64 22.16
N ILE A 288 11.44 -8.32 21.00
CA ILE A 288 10.27 -9.02 20.46
C ILE A 288 9.78 -9.96 21.57
N PRO A 289 8.52 -9.84 22.06
CA PRO A 289 8.01 -10.76 23.06
C PRO A 289 8.22 -12.18 22.55
N ALA A 290 8.87 -13.01 23.36
CA ALA A 290 9.07 -14.41 23.02
C ALA A 290 7.71 -14.98 22.62
N LYS A 291 7.62 -15.60 21.42
CA LYS A 291 6.38 -16.25 20.98
C LYS A 291 5.94 -17.15 22.12
N SER A 292 4.80 -16.84 22.75
CA SER A 292 4.18 -17.72 23.73
C SER A 292 4.05 -19.08 23.06
N ALA A 293 4.72 -20.09 23.57
CA ALA A 293 4.59 -21.45 23.06
C ALA A 293 3.12 -21.86 23.24
N SER A 294 2.38 -21.83 22.14
CA SER A 294 0.98 -22.25 22.02
C SER A 294 0.92 -23.59 21.30
#